data_AF-A0A800D9Y2-F1
#
_entry.id   AF-A0A800D9Y2-F1
#
_cell.length_a   1.000
_cell.length_b   1.000
_cell.length_c   1.000
_cell.angle_alpha   90.00
_cell.angle_beta   90.00
_cell.angle_gamma   90.00
#
_symmetry.space_group_name_H-M   'P 1'
#
loop_
_entity.id
_entity.type
_entity.pdbx_description
1 polymer ?
#
loop_
_entity_poly.entity_id
_entity_poly.type
_entity_poly.pdbx_seq_one_letter_code
_entity_poly.pdbx_strand_id
1 'polypeptide(L)'
;MSSQDWLYRFFTSRHRWLSTLAALTLTLLLALVAGFLLAEAGPLLATVGLIGLMIGLWMLRDIEAAYMVVIGVICLLPFASFPFDIGFTPTFLDAALGALFLVWLLQMLTANRRQFVATSLGGPVMAFLLLAIAAFVLGLGHAPLTPYIARRFAEILLSVLLFFLVINTVRNTERLERLIRFLILFAFVEAVIGIALYAIPDELAMR
;
A
#
# COMPACT_ATOMS: atom_id res chain seq x y z
N MET A 1 34.21 40.52 8.03
CA MET A 1 33.56 39.79 6.93
C MET A 1 33.07 38.47 7.50
N SER A 2 31.76 38.30 7.50
CA SER A 2 30.98 37.68 8.56
C SER A 2 30.91 36.15 8.50
N SER A 3 30.99 35.53 9.67
CA SER A 3 30.80 34.09 9.95
C SER A 3 29.46 33.49 9.44
N GLN A 4 28.57 34.31 8.87
CA GLN A 4 27.29 33.89 8.30
C GLN A 4 27.42 33.22 6.92
N ASP A 5 28.52 33.43 6.19
CA ASP A 5 28.71 32.84 4.85
C ASP A 5 29.02 31.34 4.89
N TRP A 6 29.58 30.84 5.99
CA TRP A 6 29.90 29.42 6.15
C TRP A 6 28.65 28.58 6.39
N LEU A 7 27.71 29.09 7.21
CA LEU A 7 26.43 28.43 7.46
C LEU A 7 25.54 28.43 6.22
N TYR A 8 25.56 29.48 5.40
CA TYR A 8 24.82 29.50 4.13
C TYR A 8 25.37 28.52 3.09
N ARG A 9 26.69 28.28 3.03
CA ARG A 9 27.31 27.24 2.18
C ARG A 9 27.09 25.82 2.69
N PHE A 10 26.97 25.63 4.00
CA PHE A 10 26.67 24.32 4.59
C PHE A 10 25.20 23.91 4.38
N PHE A 11 24.28 24.88 4.34
CA PHE A 11 22.86 24.63 4.11
C PHE A 11 22.48 24.51 2.61
N THR A 12 23.26 25.09 1.69
CA THR A 12 22.97 25.04 0.24
C THR A 12 23.54 23.81 -0.50
N SER A 13 24.36 22.97 0.15
CA SER A 13 24.89 21.70 -0.42
C SER A 13 24.34 20.41 0.23
N ARG A 14 23.34 20.55 1.10
CA ARG A 14 22.74 19.52 1.98
C ARG A 14 21.69 18.71 1.18
N HIS A 15 21.84 17.49 0.65
CA HIS A 15 22.57 16.27 1.02
C HIS A 15 22.65 15.30 -0.20
N ARG A 16 23.30 15.69 -1.31
CA ARG A 16 23.43 14.76 -2.47
C ARG A 16 24.25 13.51 -2.12
N TRP A 17 25.26 13.64 -1.27
CA TRP A 17 26.11 12.52 -0.86
C TRP A 17 25.42 11.54 0.12
N LEU A 18 24.60 12.07 1.03
CA LEU A 18 23.79 11.28 1.98
C LEU A 18 22.62 10.59 1.27
N SER A 19 22.03 11.22 0.25
CA SER A 19 21.04 10.54 -0.61
C SER A 19 21.69 9.50 -1.52
N THR A 20 22.91 9.72 -2.03
CA THR A 20 23.64 8.66 -2.75
C THR A 20 24.09 7.53 -1.84
N LEU A 21 24.48 7.82 -0.58
CA LEU A 21 24.80 6.78 0.39
C LEU A 21 23.56 6.00 0.81
N ALA A 22 22.44 6.67 1.08
CA ALA A 22 21.17 6.03 1.36
C ALA A 22 20.67 5.21 0.15
N ALA A 23 20.87 5.71 -1.08
CA ALA A 23 20.57 4.95 -2.28
C ALA A 23 21.49 3.73 -2.41
N LEU A 24 22.80 3.86 -2.22
CA LEU A 24 23.76 2.76 -2.30
C LEU A 24 23.49 1.69 -1.23
N THR A 25 23.23 2.08 0.01
CA THR A 25 22.90 1.13 1.08
C THR A 25 21.57 0.44 0.82
N LEU A 26 20.56 1.17 0.33
CA LEU A 26 19.30 0.58 -0.12
C LEU A 26 19.54 -0.40 -1.27
N THR A 27 20.34 -0.04 -2.27
CA THR A 27 20.62 -0.89 -3.43
C THR A 27 21.39 -2.15 -3.02
N LEU A 28 22.33 -2.04 -2.09
CA LEU A 28 23.08 -3.18 -1.56
C LEU A 28 22.18 -4.12 -0.74
N LEU A 29 21.31 -3.57 0.11
CA LEU A 29 20.30 -4.35 0.84
C LEU A 29 19.34 -5.06 -0.11
N LEU A 30 18.85 -4.34 -1.12
CA LEU A 30 17.99 -4.88 -2.18
C LEU A 30 18.68 -6.03 -2.93
N ALA A 31 19.96 -5.86 -3.28
CA ALA A 31 20.75 -6.89 -3.94
C ALA A 31 20.98 -8.13 -3.05
N LEU A 32 21.23 -7.94 -1.75
CA LEU A 32 21.40 -9.04 -0.79
C LEU A 32 20.10 -9.82 -0.59
N VAL A 33 18.97 -9.12 -0.43
CA VAL A 33 17.64 -9.74 -0.30
C VAL A 33 17.29 -10.50 -1.59
N ALA A 34 17.53 -9.90 -2.76
CA ALA A 34 17.30 -10.58 -4.04
C ALA A 34 18.21 -11.81 -4.22
N GLY A 35 19.49 -11.72 -3.84
CA GLY A 35 20.43 -12.83 -3.90
C GLY A 35 20.06 -13.98 -2.96
N PHE A 36 19.59 -13.66 -1.75
CA PHE A 36 19.10 -14.64 -0.79
C PHE A 36 17.83 -15.35 -1.31
N LEU A 37 16.86 -14.59 -1.83
CA LEU A 37 15.63 -15.15 -2.41
C LEU A 37 15.93 -16.05 -3.63
N LEU A 38 16.89 -15.68 -4.47
CA LEU A 38 17.35 -16.50 -5.60
C LEU A 38 17.95 -17.84 -5.14
N ALA A 39 18.68 -17.84 -4.02
CA ALA A 39 19.37 -19.03 -3.51
C ALA A 39 18.42 -20.04 -2.87
N GLU A 40 17.36 -19.58 -2.19
CA GLU A 40 16.51 -20.44 -1.34
C GLU A 40 15.14 -20.73 -1.95
N ALA A 41 14.49 -19.73 -2.59
CA ALA A 41 13.12 -19.85 -3.08
C ALA A 41 13.04 -20.22 -4.58
N GLY A 42 14.18 -20.26 -5.27
CA GLY A 42 14.28 -20.53 -6.69
C GLY A 42 13.94 -19.32 -7.59
N PRO A 43 14.19 -19.43 -8.91
CA PRO A 43 14.20 -18.28 -9.82
C PRO A 43 12.84 -17.58 -9.95
N LEU A 44 11.75 -18.33 -9.90
CA LEU A 44 10.40 -17.80 -10.10
C LEU A 44 9.97 -16.91 -8.91
N LEU A 45 10.08 -17.43 -7.69
CA LEU A 45 9.72 -16.71 -6.47
C LEU A 45 10.62 -15.48 -6.26
N ALA A 46 11.91 -15.60 -6.57
CA ALA A 46 12.81 -14.46 -6.49
C ALA A 46 12.44 -13.33 -7.46
N THR A 47 12.04 -13.69 -8.69
CA THR A 47 11.61 -12.70 -9.71
C THR A 47 10.32 -12.02 -9.27
N VAL A 48 9.32 -12.78 -8.79
CA VAL A 48 8.06 -12.22 -8.28
C VAL A 48 8.31 -11.34 -7.07
N GLY A 49 9.17 -11.77 -6.13
CA GLY A 49 9.56 -10.98 -4.97
C GLY A 49 10.22 -9.65 -5.35
N LEU A 50 11.12 -9.66 -6.34
CA LEU A 50 11.77 -8.45 -6.84
C LEU A 50 10.76 -7.49 -7.49
N ILE A 51 9.83 -8.00 -8.28
CA ILE A 51 8.75 -7.18 -8.87
C ILE A 51 7.89 -6.57 -7.77
N GLY A 52 7.47 -7.36 -6.78
CA GLY A 52 6.68 -6.87 -5.64
C GLY A 52 7.40 -5.76 -4.86
N LEU A 53 8.70 -5.92 -4.64
CA LEU A 53 9.55 -4.94 -4.00
C LEU A 53 9.69 -3.65 -4.82
N MET A 54 9.88 -3.76 -6.13
CA MET A 54 9.90 -2.60 -7.04
C MET A 54 8.56 -1.86 -7.02
N ILE A 55 7.44 -2.59 -7.03
CA ILE A 55 6.09 -2.01 -6.93
C ILE A 55 5.93 -1.30 -5.58
N GLY A 56 6.32 -1.93 -4.47
CA GLY A 56 6.25 -1.33 -3.14
C GLY A 56 7.06 -0.04 -3.01
N LEU A 57 8.29 -0.02 -3.55
CA LEU A 57 9.11 1.20 -3.62
C LEU A 57 8.50 2.26 -4.54
N TRP A 58 7.88 1.84 -5.64
CA TRP A 58 7.19 2.74 -6.56
C TRP A 58 5.96 3.40 -5.92
N MET A 59 5.19 2.67 -5.09
CA MET A 59 4.08 3.22 -4.32
C MET A 59 4.52 4.37 -3.40
N LEU A 60 5.72 4.26 -2.82
CA LEU A 60 6.25 5.28 -1.90
C LEU A 60 6.52 6.63 -2.57
N ARG A 61 6.58 6.67 -3.91
CA ARG A 61 6.89 7.89 -4.68
C ARG A 61 5.73 8.86 -4.78
N ASP A 62 4.50 8.35 -4.92
CA ASP A 62 3.30 9.17 -5.09
C ASP A 62 2.05 8.42 -4.60
N ILE A 63 1.08 9.16 -4.05
CA ILE A 63 -0.19 8.58 -3.63
C ILE A 63 -1.00 8.05 -4.81
N GLU A 64 -0.86 8.63 -6.00
CA GLU A 64 -1.54 8.14 -7.21
C GLU A 64 -0.99 6.77 -7.64
N ALA A 65 0.32 6.56 -7.51
CA ALA A 65 0.94 5.26 -7.73
C ALA A 65 0.42 4.23 -6.71
N ALA A 66 0.33 4.62 -5.43
CA ALA A 66 -0.22 3.76 -4.39
C ALA A 66 -1.70 3.37 -4.66
N TYR A 67 -2.53 4.33 -5.09
CA TYR A 67 -3.89 4.02 -5.50
C TYR A 67 -3.97 3.08 -6.71
N MET A 68 -3.13 3.29 -7.72
CA MET A 68 -3.08 2.43 -8.89
C MET A 68 -2.77 0.98 -8.52
N VAL A 69 -1.83 0.76 -7.59
CA VAL A 69 -1.51 -0.59 -7.08
C VAL A 69 -2.69 -1.18 -6.31
N VAL A 70 -3.33 -0.42 -5.41
CA VAL A 70 -4.51 -0.92 -4.67
C VAL A 70 -5.62 -1.35 -5.64
N ILE A 71 -5.93 -0.52 -6.64
CA ILE A 71 -6.93 -0.86 -7.67
C ILE A 71 -6.50 -2.11 -8.44
N GLY A 72 -5.24 -2.18 -8.87
CA GLY A 72 -4.69 -3.33 -9.57
C GLY A 72 -4.77 -4.62 -8.74
N VAL A 73 -4.51 -4.55 -7.43
CA VAL A 73 -4.65 -5.70 -6.53
C VAL A 73 -6.11 -6.12 -6.40
N ILE A 74 -7.04 -5.17 -6.23
CA ILE A 74 -8.48 -5.49 -6.10
C ILE A 74 -9.01 -6.17 -7.37
N CYS A 75 -8.63 -5.70 -8.55
CA CYS A 75 -9.11 -6.25 -9.82
C CYS A 75 -8.37 -7.53 -10.24
N LEU A 76 -7.04 -7.54 -10.20
CA LEU A 76 -6.25 -8.62 -10.78
C LEU A 76 -5.85 -9.70 -9.79
N LEU A 77 -5.67 -9.34 -8.51
CA LEU A 77 -5.16 -10.24 -7.47
C LEU A 77 -6.01 -10.22 -6.17
N PRO A 78 -7.35 -10.28 -6.22
CA PRO A 78 -8.20 -10.14 -5.03
C PRO A 78 -7.98 -11.24 -3.99
N PHE A 79 -7.52 -12.42 -4.41
CA PHE A 79 -7.32 -13.59 -3.57
C PHE A 79 -5.84 -13.83 -3.20
N ALA A 80 -4.93 -12.95 -3.62
CA ALA A 80 -3.50 -13.17 -3.41
C ALA A 80 -3.09 -12.85 -1.97
N SER A 81 -2.33 -13.77 -1.37
CA SER A 81 -1.71 -13.63 -0.06
C SER A 81 -0.21 -13.94 -0.12
N PHE A 82 0.51 -13.49 0.89
CA PHE A 82 1.93 -13.80 1.01
C PHE A 82 2.15 -15.27 1.41
N PRO A 83 3.20 -15.92 0.89
CA PRO A 83 3.50 -17.33 1.15
C PRO A 83 4.21 -17.57 2.49
N PHE A 84 4.01 -16.71 3.48
CA PHE A 84 4.65 -16.80 4.80
C PHE A 84 3.68 -16.43 5.91
N ASP A 85 3.84 -17.10 7.06
CA ASP A 85 2.99 -16.96 8.24
C ASP A 85 3.71 -16.20 9.35
N ILE A 86 3.20 -15.00 9.71
CA ILE A 86 3.70 -14.20 10.84
C ILE A 86 2.69 -14.26 12.00
N GLY A 87 2.12 -15.44 12.24
CA GLY A 87 0.93 -15.64 13.07
C GLY A 87 -0.40 -15.39 12.33
N PHE A 88 -0.34 -14.84 11.12
CA PHE A 88 -1.40 -14.80 10.10
C PHE A 88 -0.77 -14.62 8.70
N THR A 89 -1.53 -14.90 7.64
CA THR A 89 -1.13 -14.81 6.21
C THR A 89 -1.52 -13.47 5.55
N PRO A 90 -0.75 -12.37 5.67
CA PRO A 90 -1.16 -11.07 5.12
C PRO A 90 -1.59 -11.15 3.65
N THR A 91 -2.64 -10.41 3.26
CA THR A 91 -3.05 -10.35 1.85
C THR A 91 -2.24 -9.29 1.12
N PHE A 92 -2.21 -9.38 -0.21
CA PHE A 92 -1.62 -8.32 -1.03
C PHE A 92 -2.39 -7.01 -0.86
N LEU A 93 -3.70 -7.09 -0.63
CA LEU A 93 -4.53 -5.93 -0.37
C LEU A 93 -4.15 -5.25 0.95
N ASP A 94 -3.89 -6.03 2.00
CA ASP A 94 -3.47 -5.49 3.31
C ASP A 94 -2.15 -4.71 3.19
N ALA A 95 -1.18 -5.28 2.47
CA ALA A 95 0.10 -4.61 2.23
C ALA A 95 -0.06 -3.36 1.36
N ALA A 96 -0.86 -3.42 0.30
CA ALA A 96 -1.10 -2.28 -0.58
C ALA A 96 -1.84 -1.14 0.14
N LEU A 97 -2.87 -1.45 0.92
CA LEU A 97 -3.56 -0.47 1.77
C LEU A 97 -2.62 0.10 2.83
N GLY A 98 -1.85 -0.75 3.52
CA GLY A 98 -0.85 -0.31 4.50
C GLY A 98 0.15 0.68 3.88
N ALA A 99 0.66 0.39 2.69
CA ALA A 99 1.54 1.28 1.94
C ALA A 99 0.84 2.58 1.53
N LEU A 100 -0.41 2.52 1.04
CA LEU A 100 -1.21 3.71 0.72
C LEU A 100 -1.40 4.63 1.94
N PHE A 101 -1.74 4.05 3.10
CA PHE A 101 -1.86 4.78 4.37
C PHE A 101 -0.53 5.35 4.83
N LEU A 102 0.56 4.59 4.69
CA LEU A 102 1.91 5.06 5.01
C LEU A 102 2.29 6.27 4.16
N VAL A 103 2.09 6.20 2.83
CA VAL A 103 2.35 7.31 1.91
C VAL A 103 1.51 8.53 2.26
N TRP A 104 0.23 8.32 2.55
CA TRP A 104 -0.66 9.40 2.98
C TRP A 104 -0.19 10.05 4.28
N LEU A 105 0.22 9.24 5.28
CA LEU A 105 0.74 9.73 6.55
C LEU A 105 2.05 10.52 6.36
N LEU A 106 2.99 9.99 5.58
CA LEU A 106 4.25 10.67 5.26
C LEU A 106 4.01 12.00 4.54
N GLN A 107 3.05 12.05 3.61
CA GLN A 107 2.63 13.30 2.99
C GLN A 107 2.03 14.26 3.99
N MET A 108 1.22 13.79 4.95
CA MET A 108 0.63 14.63 5.98
C MET A 108 1.71 15.23 6.90
N LEU A 109 2.73 14.46 7.27
CA LEU A 109 3.84 14.92 8.11
C LEU A 109 4.76 15.90 7.37
N THR A 110 4.93 15.73 6.06
CA THR A 110 5.85 16.55 5.25
C THR A 110 5.18 17.82 4.70
N ALA A 111 3.87 17.78 4.42
CA ALA A 111 3.15 18.90 3.85
C ALA A 111 2.64 19.85 4.94
N ASN A 112 3.36 20.96 5.14
CA ASN A 112 3.10 21.96 6.17
C ASN A 112 1.69 22.62 6.14
N ARG A 113 0.83 22.37 5.13
CA ARG A 113 -0.53 22.96 5.03
C ARG A 113 -1.53 22.12 4.23
N ARG A 114 -1.90 20.91 4.67
CA ARG A 114 -3.19 20.32 4.27
C ARG A 114 -4.25 20.66 5.31
N GLN A 115 -5.23 21.48 4.92
CA GLN A 115 -6.48 21.61 5.68
C GLN A 115 -7.19 20.26 5.61
N PHE A 116 -7.26 19.55 6.73
CA PHE A 116 -8.14 18.40 6.89
C PHE A 116 -9.57 18.89 6.65
N VAL A 117 -10.23 18.34 5.63
CA VAL A 117 -11.61 18.71 5.32
C VAL A 117 -12.53 17.71 6.02
N ALA A 118 -13.26 18.20 7.01
CA ALA A 118 -14.35 17.45 7.61
C ALA A 118 -15.59 17.59 6.72
N THR A 119 -15.99 16.51 6.04
CA THR A 119 -17.30 16.42 5.40
C THR A 119 -18.39 16.17 6.45
N SER A 120 -19.65 16.52 6.14
CA SER A 120 -20.80 16.23 7.02
C SER A 120 -20.96 14.73 7.32
N LEU A 121 -20.48 13.85 6.42
CA LEU A 121 -20.42 12.41 6.62
C LEU A 121 -19.25 11.95 7.51
N GLY A 122 -18.21 12.77 7.69
CA GLY A 122 -17.05 12.41 8.51
C GLY A 122 -17.40 12.15 9.97
N GLY A 123 -18.34 12.91 10.53
CA GLY A 123 -18.85 12.70 11.89
C GLY A 123 -19.50 11.32 12.07
N PRO A 124 -20.54 10.97 11.29
CA PRO A 124 -21.16 9.65 11.32
C PRO A 124 -20.19 8.48 11.09
N VAL A 125 -19.26 8.61 10.13
CA VAL A 125 -18.25 7.56 9.88
C VAL A 125 -17.28 7.41 11.06
N MET A 126 -16.88 8.53 11.69
CA MET A 126 -16.06 8.49 12.90
C MET A 126 -16.81 7.86 14.07
N ALA A 127 -18.09 8.19 14.25
CA ALA A 127 -18.93 7.58 15.28
C ALA A 127 -19.07 6.07 15.06
N PHE A 128 -19.25 5.63 13.81
CA PHE A 128 -19.25 4.20 13.46
C PHE A 128 -17.91 3.53 13.77
N LEU A 129 -16.78 4.18 13.44
CA LEU A 129 -15.45 3.68 13.76
C LEU A 129 -15.25 3.50 15.27
N LEU A 130 -15.61 4.51 16.06
CA LEU A 130 -15.53 4.46 17.53
C LEU A 130 -16.45 3.39 18.11
N LEU A 131 -17.67 3.26 17.59
CA LEU A 131 -18.61 2.22 17.98
C LEU A 131 -18.08 0.82 17.65
N ALA A 132 -17.49 0.63 16.48
CA ALA A 132 -16.87 -0.64 16.09
C ALA A 132 -15.72 -1.02 17.02
N ILE A 133 -14.86 -0.06 17.39
CA ILE A 133 -13.77 -0.27 18.36
C ILE A 133 -14.34 -0.62 19.74
N ALA A 134 -15.35 0.12 20.22
CA ALA A 134 -15.97 -0.15 21.51
C ALA A 134 -16.64 -1.54 21.53
N ALA A 135 -17.38 -1.90 20.47
CA ALA A 135 -18.02 -3.20 20.34
C ALA A 135 -16.99 -4.34 20.30
N PHE A 136 -15.88 -4.16 19.58
CA PHE A 136 -14.79 -5.13 19.55
C PHE A 136 -14.17 -5.33 20.94
N VAL A 137 -13.81 -4.25 21.62
CA VAL A 137 -13.20 -4.29 22.96
C VAL A 137 -14.14 -4.95 23.98
N LEU A 138 -15.43 -4.59 23.99
CA LEU A 138 -16.42 -5.23 24.86
C LEU A 138 -16.66 -6.71 24.50
N GLY A 139 -16.55 -7.05 23.21
CA GLY A 139 -16.66 -8.41 22.71
C GLY A 139 -15.52 -9.34 23.16
N LEU A 140 -14.33 -8.81 23.44
CA LEU A 140 -13.19 -9.60 23.94
C LEU A 140 -13.45 -10.23 25.31
N GLY A 141 -14.43 -9.74 26.07
CA GLY A 141 -14.88 -10.38 27.31
C GLY A 141 -15.64 -11.70 27.09
N HIS A 142 -16.11 -11.96 25.86
CA HIS A 142 -16.96 -13.11 25.52
C HIS A 142 -16.34 -14.04 24.47
N ALA A 143 -15.26 -13.63 23.81
CA ALA A 143 -14.55 -14.42 22.80
C ALA A 143 -13.04 -14.20 22.90
N PRO A 144 -12.22 -15.26 22.69
CA PRO A 144 -10.77 -15.14 22.75
C PRO A 144 -10.22 -14.29 21.60
N LEU A 145 -9.25 -13.43 21.89
CA LEU A 145 -8.51 -12.67 20.88
C LEU A 145 -7.52 -13.60 20.16
N THR A 146 -7.84 -13.99 18.93
CA THR A 146 -6.91 -14.73 18.06
C THR A 146 -6.23 -13.78 17.06
N PRO A 147 -5.03 -14.13 16.55
CA PRO A 147 -4.37 -13.35 15.50
C PRO A 147 -5.26 -13.13 14.27
N TYR A 148 -6.05 -14.14 13.90
CA TYR A 148 -7.02 -14.07 12.82
C TYR A 148 -8.09 -13.00 13.07
N ILE A 149 -8.70 -12.99 14.26
CA ILE A 149 -9.73 -12.00 14.64
C ILE A 149 -9.13 -10.59 14.69
N ALA A 150 -7.95 -10.44 15.28
CA ALA A 150 -7.27 -9.16 15.39
C ALA A 150 -6.97 -8.56 14.00
N ARG A 151 -6.41 -9.37 13.10
CA ARG A 151 -6.13 -8.97 11.72
C ARG A 151 -7.41 -8.63 10.97
N ARG A 152 -8.43 -9.48 11.01
CA ARG A 152 -9.69 -9.24 10.29
C ARG A 152 -10.37 -7.96 10.77
N PHE A 153 -10.31 -7.69 12.07
CA PHE A 153 -10.80 -6.43 12.61
C PHE A 153 -9.97 -5.24 12.11
N ALA A 154 -8.64 -5.34 12.07
CA ALA A 154 -7.77 -4.32 11.49
C ALA A 154 -8.08 -4.05 10.00
N GLU A 155 -8.35 -5.08 9.19
CA GLU A 155 -8.79 -4.94 7.79
C GLU A 155 -10.06 -4.09 7.68
N ILE A 156 -11.04 -4.34 8.56
CA ILE A 156 -12.28 -3.57 8.62
C ILE A 156 -11.98 -2.10 8.99
N LEU A 157 -11.16 -1.88 10.03
CA LEU A 157 -10.76 -0.52 10.41
C LEU A 157 -10.06 0.21 9.25
N LEU A 158 -9.14 -0.46 8.56
CA LEU A 158 -8.40 0.08 7.43
C LEU A 158 -9.34 0.46 6.28
N SER A 159 -10.32 -0.39 6.00
CA SER A 159 -11.36 -0.16 4.99
C SER A 159 -12.25 1.03 5.34
N VAL A 160 -12.65 1.16 6.61
CA VAL A 160 -13.43 2.32 7.09
C VAL A 160 -12.59 3.60 7.04
N LEU A 161 -11.33 3.54 7.45
CA LEU A 161 -10.41 4.67 7.41
C LEU A 161 -10.10 5.12 5.97
N LEU A 162 -10.21 4.22 4.99
CA LEU A 162 -9.98 4.53 3.58
C LEU A 162 -10.93 5.64 3.12
N PHE A 163 -12.13 5.73 3.70
CA PHE A 163 -13.05 6.85 3.50
C PHE A 163 -12.35 8.20 3.74
N PHE A 164 -11.73 8.38 4.91
CA PHE A 164 -11.06 9.63 5.27
C PHE A 164 -9.85 9.89 4.37
N LEU A 165 -9.11 8.84 4.01
CA LEU A 165 -7.98 8.94 3.11
C LEU A 165 -8.44 9.43 1.73
N VAL A 166 -9.48 8.83 1.16
CA VAL A 166 -10.03 9.18 -0.16
C VAL A 166 -10.55 10.62 -0.20
N ILE A 167 -11.39 11.03 0.76
CA ILE A 167 -11.95 12.40 0.75
C ILE A 167 -10.87 13.48 0.90
N ASN A 168 -9.77 13.20 1.60
CA ASN A 168 -8.70 14.17 1.81
C ASN A 168 -7.70 14.22 0.66
N THR A 169 -7.67 13.19 -0.20
CA THR A 169 -6.64 13.04 -1.24
C THR A 169 -7.21 13.22 -2.64
N VAL A 170 -8.42 12.73 -2.90
CA VAL A 170 -9.11 12.83 -4.20
C VAL A 170 -9.98 14.08 -4.22
N ARG A 171 -9.32 15.24 -4.32
CA ARG A 171 -9.99 16.57 -4.28
C ARG A 171 -10.20 17.21 -5.64
N ASN A 172 -9.45 16.77 -6.66
CA ASN A 172 -9.49 17.32 -8.00
C ASN A 172 -10.19 16.35 -8.95
N THR A 173 -11.00 16.88 -9.86
CA THR A 173 -11.68 16.09 -10.89
C THR A 173 -10.69 15.30 -11.73
N GLU A 174 -9.55 15.88 -12.08
CA GLU A 174 -8.48 15.20 -12.83
C GLU A 174 -7.95 13.95 -12.12
N ARG A 175 -7.80 14.02 -10.79
CA ARG A 175 -7.36 12.87 -9.98
C ARG A 175 -8.43 11.80 -9.93
N LEU A 176 -9.69 12.21 -9.70
CA LEU A 176 -10.81 11.28 -9.71
C LEU A 176 -10.93 10.57 -11.06
N GLU A 177 -10.84 11.32 -12.16
CA GLU A 177 -10.88 10.78 -13.51
C GLU A 177 -9.74 9.78 -13.75
N ARG A 178 -8.53 10.09 -13.31
CA ARG A 178 -7.38 9.17 -13.42
C ARG A 178 -7.61 7.87 -12.66
N LEU A 179 -8.15 7.93 -11.45
CA LEU A 179 -8.48 6.74 -10.66
C LEU A 179 -9.57 5.89 -11.33
N ILE A 180 -10.62 6.53 -11.85
CA ILE A 180 -11.67 5.84 -12.60
C ILE A 180 -11.09 5.20 -13.87
N ARG A 181 -10.20 5.88 -14.60
CA ARG A 181 -9.52 5.31 -15.77
C ARG A 181 -8.68 4.09 -15.39
N PHE A 182 -7.96 4.12 -14.27
CA PHE A 182 -7.24 2.94 -13.78
C PHE A 182 -8.19 1.80 -13.46
N LEU A 183 -9.31 2.08 -12.77
CA LEU A 183 -10.33 1.07 -12.46
C LEU A 183 -10.87 0.42 -13.74
N ILE A 184 -11.25 1.21 -14.74
CA ILE A 184 -11.74 0.70 -16.03
C ILE A 184 -10.67 -0.13 -16.73
N LEU A 185 -9.41 0.33 -16.75
CA LEU A 185 -8.31 -0.38 -17.39
C LEU A 185 -8.07 -1.75 -16.72
N PHE A 186 -7.98 -1.79 -15.39
CA PHE A 186 -7.74 -3.03 -14.67
C PHE A 186 -8.93 -3.98 -14.74
N ALA A 187 -10.16 -3.48 -14.66
CA ALA A 187 -11.36 -4.30 -14.86
C ALA A 187 -11.44 -4.88 -16.29
N PHE A 188 -11.00 -4.12 -17.30
CA PHE A 188 -10.90 -4.63 -18.66
C PHE A 188 -9.87 -5.76 -18.77
N VAL A 189 -8.68 -5.58 -18.16
CA VAL A 189 -7.64 -6.62 -18.13
C VAL A 189 -8.15 -7.85 -17.38
N GLU A 190 -8.82 -7.68 -16.24
CA GLU A 190 -9.46 -8.75 -15.48
C GLU A 190 -10.46 -9.53 -16.34
N ALA A 191 -11.33 -8.83 -17.07
CA ALA A 191 -12.30 -9.46 -17.97
C ALA A 191 -11.61 -10.24 -19.11
N VAL A 192 -10.55 -9.69 -19.72
CA VAL A 192 -9.76 -10.39 -20.75
C VAL A 192 -9.10 -11.64 -20.19
N ILE A 193 -8.53 -11.57 -18.99
CA ILE A 193 -7.96 -12.74 -18.30
C ILE A 193 -9.06 -13.78 -18.05
N GLY A 194 -10.23 -13.36 -17.56
CA GLY A 194 -11.37 -14.26 -17.35
C GLY A 194 -11.83 -14.98 -18.64
N ILE A 195 -11.93 -14.24 -19.75
CA ILE A 195 -12.26 -14.82 -21.07
C ILE A 195 -11.17 -15.79 -21.53
N ALA A 196 -9.90 -15.41 -21.38
CA ALA A 196 -8.78 -16.26 -21.77
C ALA A 196 -8.78 -17.57 -20.97
N LEU A 197 -8.97 -17.51 -19.65
CA LEU A 197 -9.07 -18.68 -18.79
C LEU A 197 -10.28 -19.57 -19.15
N TYR A 198 -11.42 -18.96 -19.50
CA TYR A 198 -12.60 -19.70 -19.96
C TYR A 198 -12.38 -20.43 -21.29
N ALA A 199 -11.54 -19.89 -22.18
CA ALA A 199 -11.25 -20.48 -23.48
C ALA A 199 -10.21 -21.61 -23.44
N ILE A 200 -9.56 -21.88 -22.29
CA ILE A 200 -8.58 -22.95 -22.15
C ILE A 200 -9.30 -24.31 -22.16
N PRO A 201 -8.88 -25.27 -23.01
CA PRO A 201 -9.48 -26.61 -23.04
C PRO A 201 -9.28 -27.37 -21.73
N ASP A 202 -10.29 -28.14 -21.31
CA ASP A 202 -10.29 -28.91 -20.05
C ASP A 202 -9.06 -29.82 -19.85
N GLU A 203 -8.42 -30.26 -20.94
CA GLU A 203 -7.22 -31.10 -20.89
C GLU A 203 -5.97 -30.40 -20.34
N LEU A 204 -5.91 -29.06 -20.42
CA LEU A 204 -4.86 -28.25 -19.77
C LEU A 204 -5.23 -27.81 -18.35
N ALA A 205 -6.51 -27.85 -17.98
CA ALA A 205 -6.99 -27.37 -16.68
C ALA A 205 -6.75 -28.38 -15.53
N MET A 206 -6.51 -29.65 -15.84
CA MET A 206 -6.36 -30.74 -14.85
C MET A 206 -4.92 -31.27 -14.67
N ARG A 207 -3.90 -30.62 -15.26
CA ARG A 207 -2.48 -30.96 -15.07
C ARG A 207 -1.74 -29.85 -14.35
#